data_AF-A0A9Q8Z980-F1
#
_entry.id   AF-A0A9Q8Z980-F1
#
_cell.length_a   1.000
_cell.length_b   1.000
_cell.length_c   1.000
_cell.angle_alpha   90.00
_cell.angle_beta   90.00
_cell.angle_gamma   90.00
#
_symmetry.space_group_name_H-M   'P 1'
#
loop_
_entity.id
_entity.type
_entity.pdbx_description
1 polymer ?
#
loop_
_entity_poly.entity_id
_entity_poly.type
_entity_poly.pdbx_seq_one_letter_code
_entity_poly.pdbx_strand_id
1 'polypeptide(L)'
;MPYPEDVHTPPSTPPPRKCGLKWADFQHQGDLNITNTATQRQKLQTPLDRTVARLREERFRFMAKVPNDLNSKTCCPRDRSAVLQIYTEALDPEKINCKNHEEIYAEAHAKIRIILSIASAGPRNDVFYKGLLSPIEPLYARPRIEFRKDKYSHRAATRIQEWRNDGWPYRYPKNAIEAEKVRKGQLKRWYEEDWTDWTVGGLDEEKEEEGEDAAKDEDENEMEWMSSQG
;
A
#
# COMPACT_ATOMS: atom_id res chain seq x y z
N MET A 1 44.77 -30.04 5.68
CA MET A 1 43.87 -29.26 4.83
C MET A 1 42.52 -29.21 5.54
N PRO A 2 42.19 -28.16 6.31
CA PRO A 2 40.86 -28.03 6.88
C PRO A 2 39.86 -27.65 5.78
N TYR A 3 38.69 -28.30 5.78
CA TYR A 3 37.61 -27.99 4.85
C TYR A 3 37.02 -26.61 5.19
N PRO A 4 36.70 -25.76 4.19
CA PRO A 4 36.05 -24.49 4.44
C PRO A 4 34.66 -24.73 5.03
N GLU A 5 34.37 -24.01 6.11
CA GLU A 5 33.10 -24.05 6.83
C GLU A 5 31.92 -23.69 5.91
N ASP A 6 30.83 -24.43 6.09
CA ASP A 6 29.59 -24.38 5.34
C ASP A 6 29.01 -22.96 5.18
N VAL A 7 29.04 -22.44 3.95
CA VAL A 7 28.41 -21.17 3.51
C VAL A 7 26.89 -21.33 3.27
N HIS A 8 26.25 -22.34 3.87
CA HIS A 8 24.85 -22.70 3.57
C HIS A 8 23.86 -22.51 4.72
N THR A 9 24.21 -21.69 5.71
CA THR A 9 23.19 -21.25 6.68
C THR A 9 22.42 -20.07 6.08
N PRO A 10 21.13 -20.23 5.69
CA PRO A 10 20.34 -19.10 5.24
C PRO A 10 20.27 -18.04 6.35
N PRO A 11 20.30 -16.75 6.01
CA PRO A 11 20.35 -15.68 7.00
C PRO A 11 19.20 -15.82 8.02
N SER A 12 19.55 -15.69 9.32
CA SER A 12 18.62 -15.82 10.45
C SER A 12 17.41 -14.88 10.34
N THR A 13 17.64 -13.73 9.72
CA THR A 13 16.61 -12.75 9.36
C THR A 13 16.43 -12.73 7.84
N PRO A 14 15.25 -13.11 7.31
CA PRO A 14 14.97 -12.92 5.90
C PRO A 14 15.00 -11.41 5.61
N PRO A 15 15.50 -10.99 4.44
CA PRO A 15 15.55 -9.58 4.10
C PRO A 15 14.15 -8.97 4.18
N PRO A 16 14.01 -7.73 4.69
CA PRO A 16 12.74 -7.02 4.64
C PRO A 16 12.28 -7.00 3.19
N ARG A 17 10.99 -7.28 2.96
CA ARG A 17 10.44 -7.18 1.61
C ARG A 17 10.63 -5.74 1.14
N LYS A 18 11.45 -5.57 0.11
CA LYS A 18 11.19 -4.52 -0.87
C LYS A 18 9.98 -5.03 -1.66
N CYS A 19 8.77 -4.77 -1.17
CA CYS A 19 7.64 -4.74 -2.09
C CYS A 19 7.97 -3.54 -2.99
N GLY A 20 8.54 -3.81 -4.17
CA GLY A 20 9.00 -2.76 -5.09
C GLY A 20 7.86 -1.92 -5.66
N LEU A 21 6.66 -2.07 -5.10
CA LEU A 21 5.46 -1.31 -5.40
C LEU A 21 5.41 -0.12 -4.45
N LYS A 22 5.57 1.07 -5.01
CA LYS A 22 5.26 2.32 -4.34
C LYS A 22 3.83 2.70 -4.65
N TRP A 23 3.19 3.47 -3.77
CA TRP A 23 1.83 3.94 -4.04
C TRP A 23 1.73 4.73 -5.36
N ALA A 24 2.75 5.55 -5.65
CA ALA A 24 2.89 6.29 -6.90
C ALA A 24 2.84 5.42 -8.17
N ASP A 25 3.16 4.13 -8.08
CA ASP A 25 3.10 3.20 -9.21
C ASP A 25 1.69 2.99 -9.75
N PHE A 26 0.68 3.34 -8.95
CA PHE A 26 -0.73 3.11 -9.24
C PHE A 26 -1.56 4.37 -9.16
N GLN A 27 -1.02 5.47 -8.62
CA GLN A 27 -1.73 6.74 -8.56
C GLN A 27 -2.11 7.22 -9.96
N HIS A 28 -3.27 7.84 -10.03
CA HIS A 28 -3.65 8.69 -11.15
C HIS A 28 -2.62 9.83 -11.31
N GLN A 29 -1.81 9.78 -12.36
CA GLN A 29 -0.81 10.81 -12.70
C GLN A 29 -1.22 11.63 -13.93
N GLY A 30 -2.51 11.66 -14.29
CA GLY A 30 -2.94 12.24 -15.56
C GLY A 30 -2.64 11.32 -16.75
N ASP A 31 -3.11 11.74 -17.93
CA ASP A 31 -3.36 10.89 -19.11
C ASP A 31 -2.21 9.94 -19.46
N LEU A 32 -2.50 8.64 -19.36
CA LEU A 32 -1.72 7.58 -19.98
C LEU A 32 -1.91 7.68 -21.50
N ASN A 33 -1.10 8.50 -22.19
CA ASN A 33 -0.99 8.53 -23.66
C ASN A 33 -2.30 8.25 -24.41
N ILE A 34 -3.23 9.21 -24.41
CA ILE A 34 -4.34 9.21 -25.37
C ILE A 34 -3.97 10.16 -26.50
N THR A 35 -3.31 9.65 -27.54
CA THR A 35 -3.58 10.19 -28.87
C THR A 35 -5.05 9.92 -29.19
N ASN A 36 -5.76 10.98 -29.59
CA ASN A 36 -7.16 11.02 -30.05
C ASN A 36 -8.24 11.06 -28.95
N THR A 37 -8.60 12.28 -28.52
CA THR A 37 -9.98 12.87 -28.52
C THR A 37 -10.06 14.04 -27.53
N ALA A 38 -9.23 15.07 -27.75
CA ALA A 38 -9.17 16.24 -26.87
C ALA A 38 -10.38 17.20 -26.97
N THR A 39 -11.50 16.83 -27.60
CA THR A 39 -12.57 17.80 -27.92
C THR A 39 -13.97 17.43 -27.42
N GLN A 40 -14.17 16.36 -26.62
CA GLN A 40 -15.52 16.00 -26.13
C GLN A 40 -15.66 15.78 -24.62
N ARG A 41 -14.59 15.88 -23.82
CA ARG A 41 -14.62 15.52 -22.39
C ARG A 41 -14.76 16.68 -21.40
N GLN A 42 -15.08 17.89 -21.86
CA GLN A 42 -15.44 19.02 -20.98
C GLN A 42 -16.92 19.02 -20.57
N LYS A 43 -17.63 17.89 -20.68
CA LYS A 43 -18.97 17.78 -20.10
C LYS A 43 -18.81 17.77 -18.57
N LEU A 44 -19.43 18.75 -17.88
CA LEU A 44 -19.40 18.95 -16.43
C LEU A 44 -19.30 17.63 -15.65
N GLN A 45 -18.07 17.22 -15.32
CA GLN A 45 -17.86 16.05 -14.48
C GLN A 45 -18.14 16.47 -13.04
N THR A 46 -19.13 15.83 -12.42
CA THR A 46 -19.40 16.02 -11.00
C THR A 46 -18.19 15.55 -10.17
N PRO A 47 -18.02 16.01 -8.92
CA PRO A 47 -16.97 15.50 -8.04
C PRO A 47 -16.99 13.96 -7.91
N LEU A 48 -18.19 13.37 -7.82
CA LEU A 48 -18.39 11.92 -7.86
C LEU A 48 -17.83 11.29 -9.14
N ASP A 49 -18.15 11.84 -10.32
CA ASP A 49 -17.65 11.32 -11.60
C ASP A 49 -16.13 11.31 -11.67
N ARG A 50 -15.48 12.36 -11.11
CA ARG A 50 -14.01 12.44 -11.03
C ARG A 50 -13.44 11.36 -10.14
N THR A 51 -14.03 11.13 -8.96
CA THR A 51 -13.60 10.06 -8.05
C THR A 51 -13.78 8.68 -8.68
N VAL A 52 -14.92 8.42 -9.34
CA VAL A 52 -15.19 7.16 -10.04
C VAL A 52 -14.19 6.96 -11.19
N ALA A 53 -13.92 8.00 -11.98
CA ALA A 53 -12.93 7.95 -13.05
C ALA A 53 -11.53 7.63 -12.50
N ARG A 54 -11.14 8.28 -11.40
CA ARG A 54 -9.87 8.05 -10.71
C ARG A 54 -9.73 6.60 -10.24
N LEU A 55 -10.72 6.06 -9.52
CA LEU A 55 -10.71 4.66 -9.07
C LEU A 55 -10.61 3.67 -10.24
N ARG A 56 -11.31 3.92 -11.35
CA ARG A 56 -11.24 3.08 -12.55
C ARG A 56 -9.85 3.09 -13.18
N GLU A 57 -9.23 4.25 -13.26
CA GLU A 57 -7.88 4.40 -13.81
C GLU A 57 -6.83 3.72 -12.93
N GLU A 58 -6.86 3.95 -11.62
CA GLU A 58 -5.94 3.33 -10.66
C GLU A 58 -6.08 1.79 -10.68
N ARG A 59 -7.31 1.28 -10.76
CA ARG A 59 -7.58 -0.16 -10.97
C ARG A 59 -6.95 -0.68 -12.26
N PHE A 60 -7.11 0.05 -13.37
CA PHE A 60 -6.55 -0.34 -14.67
C PHE A 60 -5.01 -0.35 -14.63
N ARG A 61 -4.39 0.70 -14.08
CA ARG A 61 -2.93 0.79 -13.87
C ARG A 61 -2.41 -0.38 -13.03
N PHE A 62 -3.08 -0.69 -11.92
CA PHE A 62 -2.74 -1.84 -11.09
C PHE A 62 -2.89 -3.16 -11.84
N MET A 63 -3.93 -3.31 -12.66
CA MET A 63 -4.12 -4.51 -13.47
C MET A 63 -3.01 -4.71 -14.49
N ALA A 64 -2.58 -3.64 -15.17
CA ALA A 64 -1.55 -3.66 -16.19
C ALA A 64 -0.15 -3.90 -15.60
N LYS A 65 0.17 -3.28 -14.45
CA LYS A 65 1.50 -3.35 -13.84
C LYS A 65 1.74 -4.61 -13.01
N VAL A 66 0.69 -5.18 -12.45
CA VAL A 66 0.80 -6.37 -11.58
C VAL A 66 0.23 -7.58 -12.32
N PRO A 67 1.07 -8.47 -12.88
CA PRO A 67 0.57 -9.67 -13.55
C PRO A 67 -0.07 -10.63 -12.54
N ASN A 68 -1.05 -11.40 -13.01
CA ASN A 68 -1.63 -12.51 -12.23
C ASN A 68 -0.73 -13.75 -12.34
N ASP A 69 0.48 -13.67 -11.79
CA ASP A 69 1.47 -14.75 -11.81
C ASP A 69 1.73 -15.26 -10.39
N LEU A 70 1.63 -16.59 -10.22
CA LEU A 70 1.96 -17.30 -8.97
C LEU A 70 3.41 -17.02 -8.52
N ASN A 71 4.31 -16.80 -9.47
CA ASN A 71 5.73 -16.55 -9.23
C ASN A 71 6.10 -15.07 -9.16
N SER A 72 5.12 -14.16 -9.25
CA SER A 72 5.37 -12.71 -9.20
C SER A 72 6.08 -12.31 -7.91
N LYS A 73 7.28 -11.75 -8.03
CA LYS A 73 8.02 -11.21 -6.89
C LYS A 73 7.39 -9.92 -6.35
N THR A 74 6.59 -9.24 -7.17
CA THR A 74 6.04 -7.91 -6.90
C THR A 74 4.80 -7.95 -6.02
N CYS A 75 3.83 -8.82 -6.33
CA CYS A 75 2.58 -8.97 -5.59
C CYS A 75 2.09 -10.41 -5.76
N CYS A 76 1.64 -11.05 -4.68
CA CYS A 76 1.12 -12.40 -4.80
C CYS A 76 -0.32 -12.40 -5.36
N PRO A 77 -0.76 -13.49 -6.04
CA PRO A 77 -2.11 -13.57 -6.59
C PRO A 77 -3.22 -13.29 -5.58
N ARG A 78 -3.03 -13.70 -4.32
CA ARG A 78 -3.97 -13.43 -3.22
C ARG A 78 -4.09 -11.93 -2.94
N ASP A 79 -2.96 -11.24 -2.76
CA ASP A 79 -2.94 -9.79 -2.50
C ASP A 79 -3.51 -9.03 -3.69
N ARG A 80 -3.17 -9.44 -4.91
CA ARG A 80 -3.74 -8.90 -6.14
C ARG A 80 -5.27 -9.03 -6.13
N SER A 81 -5.79 -10.22 -5.84
CA SER A 81 -7.23 -10.46 -5.80
C SER A 81 -7.91 -9.55 -4.77
N ALA A 82 -7.34 -9.41 -3.59
CA ALA A 82 -7.90 -8.58 -2.53
C ALA A 82 -7.92 -7.08 -2.91
N VAL A 83 -6.86 -6.57 -3.55
CA VAL A 83 -6.84 -5.19 -4.09
C VAL A 83 -7.92 -4.99 -5.15
N LEU A 84 -8.07 -5.92 -6.10
CA LEU A 84 -9.09 -5.81 -7.14
C LEU A 84 -10.51 -5.89 -6.58
N GLN A 85 -10.72 -6.65 -5.51
CA GLN A 85 -11.99 -6.72 -4.81
C GLN A 85 -12.35 -5.37 -4.18
N ILE A 86 -11.40 -4.69 -3.53
CA ILE A 86 -11.62 -3.34 -2.97
C ILE A 86 -12.01 -2.35 -4.07
N TYR A 87 -11.28 -2.32 -5.19
CA TYR A 87 -11.65 -1.43 -6.30
C TYR A 87 -13.04 -1.74 -6.84
N THR A 88 -13.40 -3.03 -6.95
CA THR A 88 -14.71 -3.44 -7.45
C THR A 88 -15.82 -2.99 -6.51
N GLU A 89 -15.63 -3.15 -5.21
CA GLU A 89 -16.58 -2.72 -4.19
C GLU A 89 -16.67 -1.18 -4.07
N ALA A 90 -15.56 -0.46 -4.17
CA ALA A 90 -15.53 0.99 -4.14
C ALA A 90 -16.19 1.62 -5.38
N LEU A 91 -16.24 0.89 -6.50
CA LEU A 91 -16.92 1.28 -7.74
C LEU A 91 -18.38 0.83 -7.80
N ASP A 92 -18.88 0.15 -6.77
CA ASP A 92 -20.27 -0.29 -6.70
C ASP A 92 -21.21 0.92 -6.60
N PRO A 93 -22.14 1.12 -7.57
CA PRO A 93 -23.09 2.23 -7.55
C PRO A 93 -24.00 2.28 -6.32
N GLU A 94 -24.20 1.16 -5.62
CA GLU A 94 -24.96 1.12 -4.37
C GLU A 94 -24.18 1.69 -3.19
N LYS A 95 -22.84 1.66 -3.26
CA LYS A 95 -21.95 2.17 -2.20
C LYS A 95 -21.53 3.60 -2.44
N ILE A 96 -21.03 3.90 -3.63
CA ILE A 96 -20.46 5.21 -3.95
C ILE A 96 -21.52 6.18 -4.45
N ASN A 97 -21.63 7.33 -3.79
CA ASN A 97 -22.60 8.37 -4.12
C ASN A 97 -22.01 9.78 -3.89
N CYS A 98 -22.79 10.81 -4.23
CA CYS A 98 -22.35 12.20 -4.16
C CYS A 98 -22.03 12.70 -2.74
N LYS A 99 -22.42 11.99 -1.69
CA LYS A 99 -22.17 12.38 -0.29
C LYS A 99 -20.93 11.72 0.30
N ASN A 100 -20.54 10.54 -0.18
CA ASN A 100 -19.50 9.71 0.45
C ASN A 100 -18.34 9.32 -0.48
N HIS A 101 -18.29 9.86 -1.70
CA HIS A 101 -17.27 9.46 -2.68
C HIS A 101 -15.83 9.67 -2.20
N GLU A 102 -15.55 10.76 -1.48
CA GLU A 102 -14.22 11.03 -0.94
C GLU A 102 -13.85 10.06 0.19
N GLU A 103 -14.80 9.75 1.08
CA GLU A 103 -14.62 8.80 2.17
C GLU A 103 -14.35 7.38 1.63
N ILE A 104 -15.12 6.95 0.62
CA ILE A 104 -14.89 5.66 -0.07
C ILE A 104 -13.52 5.63 -0.73
N TYR A 105 -13.11 6.73 -1.37
CA TYR A 105 -11.80 6.82 -2.00
C TYR A 105 -10.67 6.69 -0.96
N ALA A 106 -10.75 7.44 0.13
CA ALA A 106 -9.77 7.41 1.22
C ALA A 106 -9.70 6.02 1.89
N GLU A 107 -10.85 5.40 2.15
CA GLU A 107 -10.92 4.07 2.74
C GLU A 107 -10.35 2.98 1.81
N ALA A 108 -10.72 3.01 0.52
CA ALA A 108 -10.18 2.09 -0.48
C ALA A 108 -8.65 2.20 -0.53
N HIS A 109 -8.13 3.42 -0.58
CA HIS A 109 -6.70 3.72 -0.61
C HIS A 109 -5.97 3.18 0.62
N ALA A 110 -6.48 3.45 1.82
CA ALA A 110 -5.93 2.94 3.07
C ALA A 110 -5.87 1.40 3.07
N LYS A 111 -6.97 0.74 2.68
CA LYS A 111 -7.06 -0.72 2.61
C LYS A 111 -6.08 -1.33 1.59
N ILE A 112 -5.97 -0.75 0.41
CA ILE A 112 -5.04 -1.21 -0.64
C ILE A 112 -3.59 -1.05 -0.16
N ARG A 113 -3.23 0.08 0.45
CA ARG A 113 -1.88 0.30 1.00
C ARG A 113 -1.51 -0.75 2.04
N ILE A 114 -2.45 -1.15 2.90
CA ILE A 114 -2.23 -2.20 3.91
C ILE A 114 -2.04 -3.57 3.25
N ILE A 115 -2.89 -3.93 2.27
CA ILE A 115 -2.77 -5.21 1.55
C ILE A 115 -1.44 -5.31 0.79
N LEU A 116 -0.96 -4.21 0.21
CA LEU A 116 0.31 -4.18 -0.50
C LEU A 116 1.53 -4.03 0.43
N SER A 117 1.33 -4.03 1.75
CA SER A 117 2.38 -3.76 2.74
C SER A 117 3.10 -2.42 2.52
N ILE A 118 2.44 -1.45 1.88
CA ILE A 118 2.92 -0.06 1.75
C ILE A 118 2.67 0.67 3.06
N ALA A 119 1.49 0.48 3.63
CA ALA A 119 1.14 0.90 4.98
C ALA A 119 1.05 -0.32 5.89
N SER A 120 1.06 -0.08 7.20
CA SER A 120 0.90 -1.13 8.21
C SER A 120 -0.21 -0.77 9.17
N ALA A 121 -0.97 -1.78 9.57
CA ALA A 121 -2.09 -1.61 10.47
C ALA A 121 -2.11 -2.74 11.50
N GLY A 122 -2.21 -2.38 12.77
CA GLY A 122 -2.42 -3.34 13.85
C GLY A 122 -3.84 -3.91 13.81
N PRO A 123 -4.14 -4.98 14.56
CA PRO A 123 -5.45 -5.62 14.54
C PRO A 123 -6.57 -4.76 15.17
N ARG A 124 -6.27 -3.56 15.67
CA ARG A 124 -7.27 -2.60 16.16
C ARG A 124 -7.59 -1.50 15.17
N ASN A 125 -7.00 -1.52 13.98
CA ASN A 125 -7.27 -0.53 12.96
C ASN A 125 -8.66 -0.74 12.33
N ASP A 126 -9.38 0.37 12.16
CA ASP A 126 -10.74 0.44 11.63
C ASP A 126 -10.94 -0.38 10.35
N VAL A 127 -9.94 -0.45 9.46
CA VAL A 127 -10.03 -1.20 8.19
C VAL A 127 -10.39 -2.69 8.34
N PHE A 128 -10.20 -3.25 9.54
CA PHE A 128 -10.42 -4.66 9.84
C PHE A 128 -11.80 -4.97 10.42
N TYR A 129 -12.63 -3.98 10.76
CA TYR A 129 -13.93 -4.25 11.40
C TYR A 129 -15.04 -3.27 11.05
N LYS A 130 -14.74 -2.06 10.55
CA LYS A 130 -15.76 -1.08 10.18
C LYS A 130 -15.33 -0.25 8.96
N GLY A 131 -16.28 0.47 8.39
CA GLY A 131 -16.09 1.29 7.20
C GLY A 131 -17.28 1.24 6.25
N LEU A 132 -17.20 2.00 5.17
CA LEU A 132 -18.13 1.98 4.04
C LEU A 132 -17.87 0.76 3.13
N LEU A 133 -16.62 0.30 3.07
CA LEU A 133 -16.21 -0.90 2.35
C LEU A 133 -16.08 -2.08 3.31
N SER A 134 -16.14 -3.29 2.77
CA SER A 134 -16.02 -4.51 3.55
C SER A 134 -14.68 -4.57 4.27
N PRO A 135 -14.64 -5.04 5.53
CA PRO A 135 -13.40 -5.23 6.25
C PRO A 135 -12.40 -6.10 5.47
N ILE A 136 -11.11 -5.75 5.51
CA ILE A 136 -10.08 -6.57 4.86
C ILE A 136 -9.74 -7.81 5.70
N GLU A 137 -9.18 -8.82 5.04
CA GLU A 137 -8.86 -10.08 5.72
C GLU A 137 -7.85 -9.90 6.89
N PRO A 138 -7.99 -10.71 7.94
CA PRO A 138 -7.15 -10.64 9.15
C PRO A 138 -5.67 -10.83 8.84
N LEU A 139 -5.38 -11.62 7.82
CA LEU A 139 -4.03 -11.97 7.42
C LEU A 139 -3.18 -10.75 7.06
N TYR A 140 -3.80 -9.59 6.79
CA TYR A 140 -3.14 -8.32 6.51
C TYR A 140 -2.81 -7.49 7.77
N ALA A 141 -3.38 -7.81 8.93
CA ALA A 141 -3.07 -7.13 10.19
C ALA A 141 -1.67 -7.49 10.67
N ARG A 142 -0.99 -6.56 11.35
CA ARG A 142 0.33 -6.83 11.91
C ARG A 142 0.25 -7.75 13.14
N PRO A 143 1.16 -8.74 13.24
CA PRO A 143 2.11 -9.16 12.21
C PRO A 143 1.41 -9.97 11.14
N ARG A 144 1.77 -9.69 9.89
CA ARG A 144 1.06 -10.21 8.72
C ARG A 144 1.16 -11.73 8.68
N ILE A 145 0.08 -12.41 8.29
CA ILE A 145 0.08 -13.86 8.12
C ILE A 145 0.52 -14.18 6.69
N GLU A 146 1.78 -14.57 6.54
CA GLU A 146 2.44 -14.80 5.27
C GLU A 146 2.48 -16.29 4.87
N PHE A 147 1.73 -16.65 3.82
CA PHE A 147 1.74 -18.02 3.30
C PHE A 147 3.03 -18.36 2.56
N ARG A 148 3.74 -17.38 1.97
CA ARG A 148 4.95 -17.63 1.17
C ARG A 148 6.10 -18.24 1.98
N LYS A 149 6.17 -17.90 3.27
CA LYS A 149 7.19 -18.42 4.19
C LYS A 149 6.77 -19.73 4.86
N ASP A 150 5.56 -20.19 4.58
CA ASP A 150 4.99 -21.41 5.13
C ASP A 150 4.91 -22.50 4.06
N LYS A 151 5.97 -23.32 3.98
CA LYS A 151 6.17 -24.36 2.96
C LYS A 151 4.93 -25.22 2.68
N TYR A 152 4.10 -25.45 3.70
CA TYR A 152 2.89 -26.27 3.61
C TYR A 152 1.61 -25.50 3.94
N SER A 153 1.68 -24.17 4.13
CA SER A 153 0.56 -23.31 4.51
C SER A 153 -0.20 -23.69 5.80
N HIS A 154 0.24 -24.73 6.52
CA HIS A 154 -0.40 -25.20 7.75
C HIS A 154 -0.32 -24.18 8.88
N ARG A 155 0.81 -23.49 9.04
CA ARG A 155 1.00 -22.52 10.13
C ARG A 155 0.18 -21.26 9.91
N ALA A 156 0.17 -20.74 8.70
CA ALA A 156 -0.64 -19.60 8.31
C ALA A 156 -2.14 -19.92 8.47
N ALA A 157 -2.56 -21.10 8.03
CA ALA A 157 -3.94 -21.57 8.22
C ALA A 157 -4.31 -21.74 9.70
N THR A 158 -3.46 -22.39 10.50
CA THR A 158 -3.67 -22.54 11.95
C THR A 158 -3.79 -21.18 12.63
N ARG A 159 -2.89 -20.23 12.32
CA ARG A 159 -2.90 -18.89 12.91
C ARG A 159 -4.19 -18.13 12.59
N ILE A 160 -4.63 -18.16 11.33
CA ILE A 160 -5.93 -17.57 10.93
C ILE A 160 -7.08 -18.24 11.67
N GLN A 161 -7.06 -19.57 11.80
CA GLN A 161 -8.11 -20.29 12.49
C GLN A 161 -8.16 -19.95 13.99
N GLU A 162 -7.01 -19.86 14.65
CA GLU A 162 -6.91 -19.41 16.04
C GLU A 162 -7.51 -18.01 16.22
N TRP A 163 -7.20 -17.09 15.31
CA TRP A 163 -7.76 -15.73 15.34
C TRP A 163 -9.28 -15.72 15.13
N ARG A 164 -9.79 -16.53 14.19
CA ARG A 164 -11.24 -16.67 13.93
C ARG A 164 -11.97 -17.29 15.12
N ASN A 165 -11.38 -18.29 15.77
CA ASN A 165 -11.96 -18.92 16.96
C ASN A 165 -12.12 -17.94 18.13
N ASP A 166 -11.27 -16.92 18.20
CA ASP A 166 -11.35 -15.83 19.18
C ASP A 166 -12.39 -14.73 18.83
N GLY A 167 -13.10 -14.86 17.71
CA GLY A 167 -14.21 -13.98 17.31
C GLY A 167 -13.84 -12.88 16.32
N TRP A 168 -12.66 -12.95 15.69
CA TRP A 168 -12.26 -12.03 14.63
C TRP A 168 -13.11 -12.20 13.35
N PRO A 169 -13.48 -11.14 12.59
CA PRO A 169 -13.07 -9.72 12.72
C PRO A 169 -13.85 -8.90 13.74
N TYR A 170 -14.95 -9.41 14.26
CA TYR A 170 -15.83 -8.66 15.16
C TYR A 170 -15.21 -8.40 16.54
N ARG A 171 -14.21 -9.20 16.93
CA ARG A 171 -13.49 -9.09 18.19
C ARG A 171 -11.98 -9.23 17.99
N TYR A 172 -11.21 -8.37 18.65
CA TYR A 172 -9.74 -8.47 18.71
C TYR A 172 -9.32 -9.84 19.30
N PRO A 173 -8.42 -10.60 18.66
CA PRO A 173 -8.18 -12.00 18.99
C PRO A 173 -7.10 -12.10 20.08
N LYS A 174 -7.46 -11.61 21.28
CA LYS A 174 -6.53 -11.39 22.39
C LYS A 174 -5.83 -12.69 22.81
N ASN A 175 -6.57 -13.79 22.96
CA ASN A 175 -6.03 -15.03 23.49
C ASN A 175 -5.10 -15.69 22.46
N ALA A 176 -5.50 -15.66 21.19
CA ALA A 176 -4.70 -16.19 20.09
C ALA A 176 -3.36 -15.45 19.99
N ILE A 177 -3.38 -14.10 20.06
CA ILE A 177 -2.17 -13.28 20.06
C ILE A 177 -1.30 -13.53 21.29
N GLU A 178 -1.89 -13.63 22.49
CA GLU A 178 -1.15 -13.96 23.71
C GLU A 178 -0.51 -15.35 23.65
N ALA A 179 -1.24 -16.37 23.20
CA ALA A 179 -0.73 -17.72 23.00
C ALA A 179 0.37 -17.78 21.93
N GLU A 180 0.29 -16.93 20.92
CA GLU A 180 1.30 -16.75 19.88
C GLU A 180 2.56 -16.05 20.45
N LYS A 181 2.41 -15.03 21.30
CA LYS A 181 3.53 -14.40 22.02
C LYS A 181 4.24 -15.36 22.98
N VAL A 182 3.52 -16.24 23.67
CA VAL A 182 4.11 -17.27 24.53
C VAL A 182 4.90 -18.31 23.72
N ARG A 183 4.42 -18.65 22.50
CA ARG A 183 5.15 -19.52 21.56
C ARG A 183 6.40 -18.85 20.98
N LYS A 184 6.42 -17.51 20.90
CA LYS A 184 7.55 -16.68 20.45
C LYS A 184 8.74 -16.84 21.43
N GLY A 185 9.56 -17.85 21.17
CA GLY A 185 10.73 -18.23 21.99
C GLY A 185 10.94 -19.74 22.13
N GLN A 186 9.87 -20.54 21.99
CA GLN A 186 9.95 -22.00 22.11
C GLN A 186 10.20 -22.71 20.76
N LEU A 187 9.78 -22.09 19.66
CA LEU A 187 9.93 -22.65 18.31
C LEU A 187 11.00 -21.86 17.53
N LYS A 188 12.18 -22.45 17.31
CA LYS A 188 13.36 -21.91 16.57
C LYS A 188 13.08 -21.32 15.16
N ARG A 189 11.85 -21.34 14.65
CA ARG A 189 11.43 -20.82 13.33
C ARG A 189 10.29 -19.81 13.40
N TRP A 190 9.99 -19.28 14.58
CA TRP A 190 9.04 -18.19 14.71
C TRP A 190 9.71 -16.88 14.31
N TYR A 191 9.22 -16.25 13.25
CA TYR A 191 9.77 -14.97 12.80
C TYR A 191 9.52 -13.89 13.86
N GLU A 192 10.59 -13.18 14.22
CA GLU A 192 10.53 -11.99 15.05
C GLU A 192 9.95 -10.83 14.23
N GLU A 193 8.63 -10.79 14.03
CA GLU A 193 7.98 -9.52 13.68
C GLU A 193 7.62 -8.77 14.96
N ASP A 194 7.91 -7.47 14.94
CA ASP A 194 7.64 -6.57 16.05
C ASP A 194 6.13 -6.37 16.19
N TRP A 195 5.62 -6.60 17.40
CA TRP A 195 4.20 -6.55 17.77
C TRP A 195 3.80 -5.21 18.35
N THR A 196 4.66 -4.19 18.24
CA THR A 196 4.35 -2.84 18.66
C THR A 196 3.05 -2.41 17.96
N ASP A 197 2.02 -2.19 18.78
CA ASP A 197 0.72 -1.65 18.37
C ASP A 197 1.01 -0.19 18.00
N TRP A 198 1.42 0.04 16.75
CA TRP A 198 1.58 1.39 16.22
C TRP A 198 0.18 1.99 16.16
N THR A 199 -0.22 2.67 17.23
CA THR A 199 -1.35 3.58 17.22
C THR A 199 -1.15 4.52 16.05
N VAL A 200 -2.18 4.60 15.19
CA VAL A 200 -2.21 5.40 13.96
C VAL A 200 -1.76 6.83 14.28
N GLY A 201 -0.49 7.13 14.02
CA GLY A 201 0.14 8.42 14.32
C GLY A 201 1.41 8.65 13.52
N GLY A 202 1.60 7.88 12.44
CA GLY A 202 2.65 8.06 11.45
C GLY A 202 2.00 8.07 10.08
N LEU A 203 1.16 9.08 9.83
CA LEU A 203 1.05 9.60 8.47
C LEU A 203 2.45 10.12 8.18
N ASP A 204 3.18 9.43 7.32
CA ASP A 204 4.40 9.95 6.73
C ASP A 204 4.02 11.30 6.13
N GLU A 205 4.38 12.38 6.82
CA GLU A 205 4.55 13.70 6.22
C GLU A 205 5.58 13.49 5.12
N GLU A 206 5.11 13.21 3.91
CA GLU A 206 5.85 13.51 2.70
C GLU A 206 6.12 15.01 2.78
N LYS A 207 7.29 15.37 3.33
CA LYS A 207 7.85 16.71 3.23
C LYS A 207 7.88 17.03 1.74
N GLU A 208 6.95 17.87 1.30
CA GLU A 208 7.10 18.64 0.08
C GLU A 208 8.40 19.44 0.25
N GLU A 209 9.41 19.08 -0.54
CA GLU A 209 10.52 19.99 -0.81
C GLU A 209 9.92 21.17 -1.56
N GLU A 210 9.55 22.22 -0.81
CA GLU A 210 9.33 23.55 -1.37
C GLU A 210 10.61 23.94 -2.12
N GLY A 211 10.48 24.09 -3.43
CA GLY A 211 11.50 24.68 -4.29
C GLY A 211 11.72 26.11 -3.86
N GLU A 212 12.89 26.38 -3.29
CA GLU A 212 13.37 27.72 -3.03
C GLU A 212 13.80 28.33 -4.37
N ASP A 213 12.89 29.12 -4.95
CA ASP A 213 13.13 29.98 -6.10
C ASP A 213 14.26 30.98 -5.77
N ALA A 214 15.49 30.66 -6.18
CA ALA A 214 16.57 31.63 -6.24
C ALA A 214 16.43 32.47 -7.51
N ALA A 215 15.62 33.53 -7.41
CA ALA A 215 15.72 34.69 -8.28
C ALA A 215 17.17 35.22 -8.22
N LYS A 216 17.89 35.12 -9.34
CA LYS A 216 19.11 35.89 -9.56
C LYS A 216 18.80 36.96 -10.58
N ASP A 217 18.68 38.14 -10.01
CA ASP A 217 18.69 39.47 -10.60
C ASP A 217 19.40 39.54 -11.95
N GLU A 218 18.62 39.97 -12.93
CA GLU A 218 19.06 40.77 -14.05
C GLU A 218 19.58 42.10 -13.51
N ASP A 219 20.82 42.47 -13.81
CA ASP A 219 21.28 43.84 -14.04
C ASP A 219 22.81 43.85 -14.16
N GLU A 220 23.31 43.92 -15.40
CA GLU A 220 24.54 44.63 -15.77
C GLU A 220 24.71 44.53 -17.30
N ASN A 221 23.85 45.26 -18.00
CA ASN A 221 24.07 45.58 -19.40
C ASN A 221 23.70 47.04 -19.61
N GLU A 222 24.58 47.98 -19.24
CA GLU A 222 24.58 49.30 -19.86
C GLU A 222 25.91 50.06 -19.65
N MET A 223 26.45 50.48 -20.79
CA MET A 223 27.26 51.69 -21.00
C MET A 223 28.72 51.73 -20.53
N GLU A 224 29.62 51.31 -21.43
CA GLU A 224 30.87 52.06 -21.64
C GLU A 224 31.28 52.07 -23.12
N TRP A 225 30.41 52.65 -23.96
CA TRP A 225 30.78 53.21 -25.27
C TRP A 225 30.35 54.67 -25.27
N MET A 226 31.23 55.58 -24.84
CA MET A 226 31.30 56.97 -25.32
C MET A 226 32.35 57.75 -24.52
N SER A 227 33.56 57.85 -25.06
CA SER A 227 34.30 59.13 -25.14
C SER A 227 35.63 58.93 -25.86
N SER A 228 35.59 58.99 -27.20
CA SER A 228 36.65 59.63 -27.97
C SER A 228 36.29 61.09 -28.12
N GLN A 229 37.13 62.01 -27.63
CA GLN A 229 37.46 63.32 -28.25
C GLN A 229 38.27 64.17 -27.27
N GLY A 230 39.49 64.55 -27.68
CA GLY A 230 40.44 65.39 -26.95
C GLY A 230 41.85 65.17 -27.45
#